data_AF-A0A936LGG4-F1
#
_entry.id   AF-A0A936LGG4-F1
#
_cell.length_a   1.000
_cell.length_b   1.000
_cell.length_c   1.000
_cell.angle_alpha   90.00
_cell.angle_beta   90.00
_cell.angle_gamma   90.00
#
_symmetry.space_group_name_H-M   'P 1'
#
loop_
_entity.id
_entity.type
_entity.pdbx_description
1 polymer ?
#
loop_
_entity_poly.entity_id
_entity_poly.type
_entity_poly.pdbx_seq_one_letter_code
_entity_poly.pdbx_strand_id
1 'polypeptide(L)' 'MADDKREATHAGKHDEDSERTPAMQSLLDNHFLLLFIGVAVPAVVYLIWGIMDIVQIPIAR' A
#
# COMPACT_ATOMS: atom_id res chain seq x y z
N MET A 1 26.87 21.79 50.42
CA MET A 1 25.52 21.26 50.69
C MET A 1 24.48 21.96 49.80
N ALA A 2 24.65 22.00 48.46
CA ALA A 2 23.63 22.62 47.61
C ALA A 2 23.66 22.29 46.09
N ASP A 3 24.39 21.29 45.58
CA ASP A 3 24.46 21.07 44.11
C ASP A 3 24.46 19.58 43.70
N ASP A 4 23.68 18.74 44.37
CA ASP A 4 23.48 17.33 44.02
C ASP A 4 21.99 17.03 43.84
N LYS A 5 21.36 17.64 42.82
CA LYS A 5 19.95 17.34 42.49
C LYS A 5 19.55 17.66 41.05
N ARG A 6 20.43 17.41 40.08
CA ARG A 6 20.14 17.67 38.64
C ARG A 6 20.13 16.44 37.73
N GLU A 7 20.24 15.21 38.26
CA GLU A 7 20.36 14.01 37.40
C GLU A 7 19.21 13.00 37.50
N ALA A 8 18.07 13.39 38.08
CA ALA A 8 16.90 12.51 38.12
C ALA A 8 15.79 13.04 37.22
N THR A 9 15.91 12.86 35.90
CA THR A 9 14.82 12.54 34.93
C THR A 9 15.24 12.75 33.47
N HIS A 10 16.18 11.93 32.97
CA HIS A 10 16.21 11.57 31.54
C HIS A 10 15.65 10.16 31.32
N ALA A 11 14.68 9.75 32.16
CA ALA A 11 13.80 8.63 31.88
C ALA A 11 12.54 9.18 31.18
N GLY A 12 12.75 9.91 30.09
CA GLY A 12 11.70 10.28 29.15
C GLY A 12 11.40 9.04 28.32
N LYS A 13 10.34 8.34 28.72
CA LYS A 13 9.68 7.23 28.04
C LYS A 13 9.45 7.58 26.56
N HIS A 14 10.37 7.20 25.67
CA HIS A 14 10.16 7.24 24.22
C HIS A 14 9.33 6.02 23.80
N ASP A 15 8.12 5.91 24.33
CA ASP A 15 7.06 5.02 23.85
C ASP A 15 5.89 5.89 23.38
N GLU A 16 6.19 6.89 22.55
CA GLU A 16 5.17 7.77 21.96
C GLU A 16 5.07 7.46 20.48
N ASP A 17 3.93 6.87 20.16
CA ASP A 17 3.33 6.81 18.83
C ASP A 17 4.03 5.90 17.82
N SER A 18 3.67 4.61 17.90
CA SER A 18 3.41 3.84 16.68
C SER A 18 2.36 4.58 15.86
N GLU A 19 2.80 5.59 15.12
CA GLU A 19 1.99 6.40 14.23
C GLU A 19 1.38 5.42 13.21
N ARG A 20 0.12 5.06 13.46
CA ARG A 20 -0.55 3.95 12.78
C ARG A 20 -0.71 4.36 11.34
N THR A 21 0.25 3.99 10.49
CA THR A 21 0.25 4.35 9.07
C THR A 21 -1.12 3.96 8.51
N PRO A 22 -1.90 4.92 7.98
CA PRO A 22 -3.20 4.63 7.44
C PRO A 22 -3.07 3.53 6.39
N ALA A 23 -3.89 2.47 6.48
CA ALA A 23 -3.76 1.31 5.59
C ALA A 23 -3.85 1.67 4.10
N MET A 24 -4.59 2.73 3.78
CA MET A 24 -4.66 3.29 2.43
C MET A 24 -3.35 3.93 1.97
N GLN A 25 -2.61 4.56 2.89
CA GLN A 25 -1.33 5.21 2.61
C GLN A 25 -0.25 4.14 2.37
N SER A 26 -0.17 3.11 3.22
CA SER A 26 0.77 2.00 3.03
C SER A 26 0.51 1.20 1.73
N LEU A 27 -0.74 1.13 1.27
CA LEU A 27 -1.09 0.53 -0.03
C LEU A 27 -0.52 1.35 -1.20
N LEU A 28 -0.58 2.69 -1.10
CA LEU A 28 -0.11 3.61 -2.14
C LEU A 28 1.40 3.89 -2.10
N ASP A 29 2.05 3.65 -0.94
CA ASP A 29 3.50 3.80 -0.78
C ASP A 29 4.29 2.62 -1.42
N ASN A 30 3.62 1.50 -1.69
CA ASN A 30 4.21 0.33 -2.34
C ASN A 30 4.23 0.47 -3.86
N HIS A 31 5.38 0.84 -4.40
CA HIS A 31 5.60 1.03 -5.84
C HIS A 31 5.27 -0.23 -6.66
N PHE A 32 5.50 -1.43 -6.12
CA PHE A 32 5.13 -2.69 -6.78
C PHE A 32 3.62 -2.90 -6.86
N LEU A 33 2.86 -2.46 -5.84
CA LEU A 33 1.39 -2.53 -5.86
C LEU A 33 0.81 -1.53 -6.87
N LEU A 34 1.36 -0.32 -6.92
CA LEU A 34 1.01 0.67 -7.95
C LEU A 34 1.31 0.14 -9.36
N LEU A 35 2.49 -0.45 -9.56
CA LEU A 35 2.88 -1.04 -10.83
C LEU A 35 2.00 -2.25 -11.19
N PHE A 36 1.70 -3.10 -10.21
CA PHE A 36 0.82 -4.24 -10.39
C PHE A 36 -0.57 -3.79 -10.82
N ILE A 37 -1.20 -2.86 -10.10
CA ILE A 37 -2.52 -2.33 -10.47
C ILE A 37 -2.45 -1.63 -11.83
N GLY A 38 -1.39 -0.89 -12.11
CA GLY A 38 -1.18 -0.20 -13.39
C GLY A 38 -1.11 -1.13 -14.61
N VAL A 39 -0.55 -2.33 -14.46
CA VAL A 39 -0.47 -3.32 -15.55
C VAL A 39 -1.64 -4.32 -15.50
N ALA A 40 -2.09 -4.70 -14.31
CA ALA A 40 -3.15 -5.68 -14.11
C ALA A 40 -4.51 -5.14 -14.56
N VAL A 41 -4.81 -3.86 -14.32
CA VAL A 41 -6.07 -3.24 -14.77
C VAL A 41 -6.23 -3.33 -16.29
N PRO A 42 -5.30 -2.81 -17.13
CA PRO A 42 -5.44 -2.94 -18.57
C PRO A 42 -5.36 -4.41 -19.01
N ALA A 43 -4.52 -5.25 -18.40
CA ALA A 43 -4.45 -6.66 -18.74
C ALA A 43 -5.80 -7.38 -18.55
N VAL A 44 -6.48 -7.17 -17.42
CA VAL A 44 -7.79 -7.78 -17.14
C VAL A 44 -8.87 -7.20 -18.05
N VAL A 45 -8.86 -5.87 -18.28
CA VAL A 45 -9.82 -5.23 -19.20
C VAL A 45 -9.67 -5.79 -20.62
N TYR A 46 -8.44 -5.85 -21.14
CA TYR A 46 -8.17 -6.43 -22.46
C TYR A 46 -8.46 -7.93 -22.52
N LEU A 47 -8.21 -8.66 -21.43
CA LEU A 47 -8.53 -10.08 -21.35
C LEU A 47 -10.03 -10.31 -21.47
N ILE A 48 -10.84 -9.60 -20.68
CA ILE A 48 -12.30 -9.70 -20.72
C ILE A 48 -12.82 -9.27 -22.09
N TRP A 49 -12.32 -8.15 -22.61
CA TRP A 49 -12.71 -7.65 -23.92
C TRP A 49 -12.38 -8.65 -25.03
N GLY A 50 -11.17 -9.23 -25.03
CA GLY A 50 -10.75 -10.25 -26.00
C GLY A 50 -11.55 -11.54 -25.90
N ILE A 51 -11.90 -11.99 -24.69
CA ILE A 51 -12.79 -13.15 -24.51
C ILE A 51 -14.17 -12.87 -25.10
N MET A 52 -14.72 -11.69 -24.82
CA MET A 52 -16.02 -11.27 -25.34
C MET A 52 -16.01 -11.15 -26.88
N ASP A 53 -14.90 -10.72 -27.46
CA ASP A 53 -14.70 -10.69 -28.92
C ASP A 53 -14.73 -12.11 -29.51
N ILE A 54 -13.95 -13.03 -28.93
CA ILE A 54 -13.88 -14.43 -29.39
C ILE A 54 -15.24 -15.14 -29.32
N VAL A 55 -16.00 -14.96 -28.24
CA VAL A 55 -17.32 -15.62 -28.08
C VAL A 55 -18.34 -15.09 -29.08
N GLN A 56 -18.20 -13.84 -29.53
CA GLN A 56 -19.10 -13.24 -30.52
C GLN A 56 -18.75 -13.61 -31.95
N ILE A 57 -17.55 -14.13 -32.24
CA ILE A 57 -17.20 -14.58 -33.58
C ILE A 57 -18.07 -15.80 -33.91
N PRO A 58 -18.97 -15.69 -34.90
CA PRO A 58 -19.77 -16.83 -35.31
C PRO A 58 -18.84 -17.85 -35.95
N ILE A 59 -18.74 -19.04 -35.35
CA ILE A 59 -18.19 -20.21 -36.03
C ILE A 59 -19.04 -20.47 -37.28
N ALA A 60 -18.46 -20.16 -38.44
CA ALA A 60 -19.08 -20.38 -39.74
C ALA A 60 -19.48 -21.86 -39.86
N ARG A 61 -20.71 -22.09 -40.34
CA ARG A 61 -21.24 -23.43 -40.62
C ARG A 61 -20.66 -23.98 -41.93
#